data_AF-A0A9D3Y5G9-F1
#
_entry.id   AF-A0A9D3Y5G9-F1
#
_cell.length_a   1.000
_cell.length_b   1.000
_cell.length_c   1.000
_cell.angle_alpha   90.00
_cell.angle_beta   90.00
_cell.angle_gamma   90.00
#
_symmetry.space_group_name_H-M   'P 1'
#
loop_
_entity.id
_entity.type
_entity.pdbx_description
1 polymer ?
#
loop_
_entity_poly.entity_id
_entity_poly.type
_entity_poly.pdbx_seq_one_letter_code
_entity_poly.pdbx_strand_id
1 'polypeptide(L)'
;MFNKRCKLLNQQYQVVSHCDVTEYVRDMCQITPSEVAVALDDNASNTHNVQFITVTQSQLTLGRKLELQHRCIGIDHHEGELFICSSTALFKYTLSGKQVCRLYEDESAYDTGKNHGEFILITYLLCTGIFLAIVRKGV
;
A
#
# COMPACT_ATOMS: atom_id res chain seq x y z
N MET A 1 8.30 9.07 16.84
CA MET A 1 7.10 9.85 16.51
C MET A 1 6.53 9.26 15.22
N PHE A 2 5.35 8.65 15.27
CA PHE A 2 4.79 7.97 14.11
C PHE A 2 3.81 8.88 13.36
N ASN A 3 3.85 8.85 12.03
CA ASN A 3 3.03 9.73 11.20
C ASN A 3 1.60 9.19 11.08
N LYS A 4 0.64 9.92 11.66
CA LYS A 4 -0.81 9.66 11.55
C LYS A 4 -1.55 10.72 10.74
N ARG A 5 -0.83 11.49 9.91
CA ARG A 5 -1.39 12.60 9.14
C ARG A 5 -1.02 12.50 7.68
N CYS A 6 -2.04 12.44 6.82
CA CYS A 6 -1.87 12.61 5.39
C CYS A 6 -1.97 14.09 5.03
N LYS A 7 -1.10 14.56 4.13
CA LYS A 7 -1.03 15.97 3.72
C LYS A 7 -1.14 16.07 2.21
N LEU A 8 -1.94 17.02 1.75
CA LEU A 8 -2.00 17.40 0.35
C LEU A 8 -1.07 18.60 0.14
N LEU A 9 -0.13 18.45 -0.79
CA LEU A 9 0.78 19.51 -1.17
C LEU A 9 0.35 20.13 -2.51
N ASN A 10 0.49 21.45 -2.64
CA ASN A 10 0.40 22.10 -3.95
C ASN A 10 1.71 21.94 -4.74
N GLN A 11 1.75 22.53 -5.94
CA GLN A 11 2.93 22.50 -6.83
C GLN A 11 4.17 23.20 -6.24
N GLN A 12 3.99 24.04 -5.24
CA GLN A 12 5.06 24.72 -4.50
C GLN A 12 5.44 23.98 -3.21
N TYR A 13 4.98 22.73 -3.05
CA TYR A 13 5.19 21.88 -1.87
C TYR A 13 4.62 22.46 -0.57
N GLN A 14 3.64 23.36 -0.66
CA GLN A 14 2.94 23.91 0.50
C GLN A 14 1.75 23.02 0.86
N VAL A 15 1.52 22.82 2.16
CA VAL A 15 0.36 22.07 2.65
C VAL A 15 -0.92 22.88 2.42
N VAL A 16 -1.84 22.34 1.61
CA VAL A 16 -3.14 22.96 1.33
C VAL A 16 -4.31 22.28 2.04
N SER A 17 -4.14 21.00 2.41
CA SER A 17 -5.09 20.26 3.23
C SER A 17 -4.40 19.11 3.95
N HIS A 18 -5.03 18.60 4.99
CA HIS A 18 -4.59 17.43 5.72
C HIS A 18 -5.79 16.68 6.29
N CYS A 19 -5.60 15.39 6.53
CA CYS A 19 -6.52 14.59 7.33
C CYS A 19 -5.72 13.69 8.26
N ASP A 20 -6.26 13.47 9.45
CA ASP A 20 -5.68 12.54 10.42
C ASP A 20 -6.27 11.15 10.19
N VAL A 21 -5.43 10.14 10.21
CA VAL A 21 -5.81 8.71 10.17
C VAL A 21 -5.69 8.10 11.57
N THR A 22 -6.44 7.04 11.83
CA THR A 22 -6.52 6.43 13.17
C THR A 22 -5.25 5.65 13.53
N GLU A 23 -4.62 5.01 12.55
CA GLU A 23 -3.44 4.13 12.72
C GLU A 23 -2.18 4.72 12.05
N TYR A 24 -1.08 3.96 12.04
CA TYR A 24 0.19 4.42 11.47
C TYR A 24 0.23 4.19 9.96
N VAL A 25 0.60 5.22 9.21
CA VAL A 25 0.82 5.13 7.76
C VAL A 25 2.09 4.34 7.48
N ARG A 26 1.98 3.23 6.73
CA ARG A 26 3.11 2.43 6.25
C ARG A 26 3.52 2.79 4.84
N ASP A 27 2.53 2.96 3.97
CA ASP A 27 2.73 3.17 2.55
C ASP A 27 1.48 3.82 1.93
N MET A 28 1.60 4.34 0.71
CA MET A 28 0.49 4.93 -0.02
C MET A 28 0.67 4.75 -1.53
N CYS A 29 -0.44 4.50 -2.23
CA CYS A 29 -0.46 4.40 -3.68
C CYS A 29 -1.64 5.19 -4.26
N GLN A 30 -1.39 5.87 -5.37
CA GLN A 30 -2.43 6.59 -6.10
C GLN A 30 -3.30 5.63 -6.90
N ILE A 31 -4.61 5.65 -6.66
CA ILE A 31 -5.59 4.83 -7.40
C ILE A 31 -6.09 5.59 -8.63
N THR A 32 -6.46 6.85 -8.42
CA THR A 32 -6.95 7.76 -9.45
C THR A 32 -6.37 9.16 -9.22
N PRO A 33 -6.54 10.12 -10.15
CA PRO A 33 -6.14 11.51 -9.90
C PRO A 33 -6.72 12.13 -8.61
N SER A 34 -7.84 11.60 -8.12
CA SER A 34 -8.56 12.11 -6.94
C SER A 34 -8.67 11.10 -5.81
N GLU A 35 -7.99 9.94 -5.86
CA GLU A 35 -8.10 8.92 -4.82
C GLU A 35 -6.74 8.25 -4.56
N VAL A 36 -6.38 8.12 -3.28
CA VAL A 36 -5.17 7.47 -2.79
C VAL A 36 -5.57 6.38 -1.81
N ALA A 37 -4.96 5.21 -1.94
CA ALA A 37 -5.06 4.14 -0.96
C ALA A 37 -3.87 4.23 0.00
N VAL A 38 -4.14 4.16 1.30
CA VAL A 38 -3.13 4.30 2.36
C VAL A 38 -3.09 3.03 3.18
N ALA A 39 -1.94 2.36 3.19
CA ALA A 39 -1.67 1.21 4.02
C ALA A 39 -1.51 1.65 5.47
N LEU A 40 -2.36 1.10 6.34
CA LEU A 40 -2.40 1.40 7.76
C LEU A 40 -2.05 0.15 8.58
N ASP A 41 -1.20 0.34 9.59
CA ASP A 41 -0.77 -0.69 10.52
C ASP A 41 -0.93 -0.19 11.95
N ASP A 42 -1.68 -0.93 12.77
CA ASP A 42 -1.67 -0.74 14.20
C ASP A 42 -0.75 -1.77 14.85
N ASN A 43 0.39 -1.30 15.36
CA ASN A 43 1.38 -2.13 16.06
C ASN A 43 0.78 -2.92 17.24
N ALA A 44 -0.38 -2.52 17.77
CA ALA A 44 -0.96 -3.10 18.98
C ALA A 44 -2.16 -4.04 18.74
N SER A 45 -2.96 -3.82 17.69
CA SER A 45 -4.28 -4.47 17.57
C SER A 45 -4.40 -5.55 16.48
N ASN A 46 -3.31 -5.88 15.76
CA ASN A 46 -3.35 -6.72 14.56
C ASN A 46 -4.41 -6.24 13.54
N THR A 47 -4.86 -4.98 13.64
CA THR A 47 -5.76 -4.41 12.65
C THR A 47 -4.92 -3.89 11.50
N HIS A 48 -5.14 -4.50 10.35
CA HIS A 48 -4.46 -4.16 9.13
C HIS A 48 -5.51 -3.75 8.12
N ASN A 49 -5.34 -2.56 7.57
CA ASN A 49 -6.35 -2.01 6.71
C ASN A 49 -5.76 -1.07 5.67
N VAL A 50 -6.54 -0.85 4.63
CA VAL A 50 -6.29 0.19 3.64
C VAL A 50 -7.36 1.24 3.78
N GLN A 51 -6.95 2.46 4.08
CA GLN A 51 -7.82 3.63 4.10
C GLN A 51 -7.77 4.31 2.74
N PHE A 52 -8.93 4.45 2.09
CA PHE A 52 -9.03 5.25 0.87
C PHE A 52 -9.25 6.71 1.26
N ILE A 53 -8.51 7.61 0.63
CA ILE A 53 -8.58 9.06 0.85
C ILE A 53 -8.89 9.72 -0.49
N THR A 54 -9.95 10.52 -0.53
CA THR A 54 -10.36 11.24 -1.73
C THR A 54 -9.90 12.70 -1.65
N VAL A 55 -9.46 13.24 -2.79
CA VAL A 55 -9.13 14.65 -2.98
C VAL A 55 -10.27 15.32 -3.75
N THR A 56 -11.00 16.22 -3.09
CA THR A 56 -12.09 17.00 -3.72
C THR A 56 -11.89 18.47 -3.40
N GLN A 57 -11.83 19.33 -4.43
CA GLN A 57 -11.66 20.78 -4.25
C GLN A 57 -10.51 21.16 -3.29
N SER A 58 -9.35 20.52 -3.48
CA SER A 58 -8.16 20.70 -2.63
C SER A 58 -8.34 20.30 -1.16
N GLN A 59 -9.35 19.49 -0.84
CA GLN A 59 -9.57 18.93 0.49
C GLN A 59 -9.39 17.42 0.50
N LEU A 60 -8.70 16.91 1.52
CA LEU A 60 -8.60 15.48 1.79
C LEU A 60 -9.78 15.02 2.65
N THR A 61 -10.48 13.98 2.20
CA THR A 61 -11.58 13.35 2.95
C THR A 61 -11.30 11.88 3.13
N LEU A 62 -11.47 11.37 4.35
CA LEU A 62 -11.42 9.94 4.61
C LEU A 62 -12.62 9.26 3.95
N GLY A 63 -12.33 8.32 3.06
CA GLY A 63 -13.33 7.49 2.40
C GLY A 63 -13.53 6.16 3.13
N ARG A 64 -13.82 5.13 2.34
CA ARG A 64 -14.02 3.76 2.83
C ARG A 64 -12.72 3.14 3.35
N LYS A 65 -12.88 2.10 4.16
CA LYS A 65 -11.81 1.28 4.72
C LYS A 65 -11.93 -0.14 4.19
N LEU A 66 -10.81 -0.76 3.86
CA LEU A 66 -10.69 -2.17 3.53
C LEU A 66 -9.97 -2.88 4.67
N GLU A 67 -10.66 -3.77 5.36
CA GLU A 67 -10.05 -4.61 6.40
C GLU A 67 -9.33 -5.80 5.76
N LEU A 68 -8.13 -6.07 6.24
CA LEU A 68 -7.27 -7.13 5.75
C LEU A 68 -7.11 -8.21 6.81
N GLN A 69 -7.05 -9.46 6.37
CA GLN A 69 -6.80 -10.63 7.23
C GLN A 69 -5.30 -10.93 7.36
N HIS A 70 -4.45 -10.00 6.94
CA HIS A 70 -2.99 -10.12 6.96
C HIS A 70 -2.38 -8.73 7.14
N ARG A 71 -1.12 -8.71 7.57
CA ARG A 71 -0.35 -7.47 7.67
C ARG A 71 -0.22 -6.80 6.30
N CYS A 72 -0.42 -5.50 6.27
CA CYS A 72 -0.16 -4.66 5.11
C CYS A 72 1.08 -3.84 5.40
N ILE A 73 2.20 -4.20 4.78
CA ILE A 73 3.40 -3.37 4.87
C ILE A 73 3.45 -2.32 3.74
N GLY A 74 2.68 -2.52 2.65
CA GLY A 74 2.85 -1.80 1.39
C GLY A 74 1.83 -2.17 0.34
N ILE A 75 1.64 -1.26 -0.60
CA ILE A 75 0.48 -1.24 -1.48
C ILE A 75 0.84 -0.68 -2.85
N ASP A 76 0.33 -1.33 -3.90
CA ASP A 76 0.42 -0.83 -5.26
C ASP A 76 -0.93 -0.99 -5.99
N HIS A 77 -1.10 -0.24 -7.07
CA HIS A 77 -2.29 -0.25 -7.90
C HIS A 77 -1.92 -0.38 -9.38
N HIS A 78 -2.47 -1.40 -10.03
CA HIS A 78 -2.24 -1.64 -11.45
C HIS A 78 -3.49 -2.21 -12.10
N GLU A 79 -3.85 -1.69 -13.28
CA GLU A 79 -4.97 -2.17 -14.11
C GLU A 79 -6.31 -2.39 -13.36
N GLY A 80 -6.62 -1.52 -12.38
CA GLY A 80 -7.88 -1.59 -11.60
C GLY A 80 -7.85 -2.57 -10.44
N GLU A 81 -6.67 -3.04 -10.07
CA GLU A 81 -6.43 -4.04 -9.03
C GLU A 81 -5.42 -3.52 -8.01
N LEU A 82 -5.60 -3.93 -6.76
CA LEU A 82 -4.72 -3.63 -5.65
C LEU A 82 -3.80 -4.79 -5.36
N PHE A 83 -2.52 -4.48 -5.21
CA PHE A 83 -1.48 -5.43 -4.85
C PHE A 83 -1.01 -5.05 -3.46
N ILE A 84 -1.26 -5.93 -2.50
CA ILE A 84 -0.94 -5.69 -1.10
C ILE A 84 0.05 -6.75 -0.66
N CYS A 85 1.15 -6.31 -0.08
CA CYS A 85 2.17 -7.22 0.44
C CYS A 85 2.21 -7.22 1.96
N SER A 86 2.54 -8.40 2.49
CA SER A 86 2.96 -8.64 3.86
C SER A 86 4.45 -8.98 3.87
N SER A 87 5.01 -9.29 5.03
CA SER A 87 6.40 -9.77 5.16
C SER A 87 6.69 -11.07 4.39
N THR A 88 5.65 -11.87 4.13
CA THR A 88 5.79 -13.22 3.56
C THR A 88 4.93 -13.48 2.34
N ALA A 89 4.02 -12.58 1.94
CA ALA A 89 3.10 -12.87 0.86
C ALA A 89 2.69 -11.64 0.06
N LEU A 90 2.27 -11.88 -1.18
CA LEU A 90 1.59 -10.91 -2.04
C LEU A 90 0.15 -11.37 -2.27
N PHE A 91 -0.78 -10.47 -1.99
CA PHE A 91 -2.20 -10.62 -2.19
C PHE A 91 -2.74 -9.65 -3.25
N LYS A 92 -3.56 -10.17 -4.13
CA LYS A 92 -4.27 -9.41 -5.15
C LYS A 92 -5.70 -9.15 -4.70
N TYR A 93 -6.13 -7.90 -4.75
CA TYR A 93 -7.45 -7.44 -4.36
C TYR A 93 -8.14 -6.68 -5.50
N THR A 94 -9.46 -6.79 -5.59
CA THR A 94 -10.25 -5.82 -6.36
C THR A 94 -10.22 -4.47 -5.63
N LEU A 95 -10.45 -3.37 -6.35
CA LEU A 95 -10.63 -2.07 -5.70
C LEU A 95 -11.74 -2.10 -4.66
N SER A 96 -12.83 -2.83 -4.89
CA SER A 96 -13.92 -2.99 -3.90
C SER A 96 -13.52 -3.73 -2.62
N GLY A 97 -12.34 -4.34 -2.57
CA GLY A 97 -11.81 -4.99 -1.37
C GLY A 97 -11.95 -6.50 -1.33
N LYS A 98 -12.40 -7.13 -2.42
CA LYS A 98 -12.44 -8.59 -2.49
C LYS A 98 -11.04 -9.12 -2.78
N GLN A 99 -10.51 -9.98 -1.91
CA GLN A 99 -9.30 -10.74 -2.23
C GLN A 99 -9.58 -11.65 -3.43
N VAL A 100 -8.81 -11.49 -4.50
CA VAL A 100 -8.91 -12.30 -5.72
C VAL A 100 -8.08 -13.57 -5.53
N CYS A 101 -6.80 -13.42 -5.21
CA CYS A 101 -5.88 -14.52 -4.97
C CYS A 101 -4.66 -14.07 -4.16
N ARG A 102 -3.90 -15.06 -3.69
CA ARG A 102 -2.53 -14.90 -3.19
C ARG A 102 -1.60 -15.23 -4.35
N LEU A 103 -0.78 -14.27 -4.79
CA LEU A 103 0.11 -14.44 -5.94
C LEU A 103 1.45 -15.08 -5.54
N TYR A 104 1.89 -14.83 -4.32
CA TYR A 104 3.11 -15.35 -3.75
C TYR A 104 2.95 -15.55 -2.25
N GLU A 105 3.59 -16.58 -1.71
CA GLU A 105 3.78 -16.78 -0.29
C GLU A 105 5.08 -17.54 -0.04
N ASP A 106 5.84 -17.04 0.93
CA ASP A 106 6.96 -17.75 1.50
C ASP A 106 6.56 -18.35 2.85
N GLU A 107 6.45 -19.68 2.86
CA GLU A 107 6.11 -20.47 4.04
C GLU A 107 7.33 -20.75 4.94
N SER A 108 8.55 -20.36 4.56
CA SER A 108 9.79 -20.65 5.28
C SER A 108 10.00 -19.83 6.56
N ALA A 109 9.00 -19.04 6.97
CA ALA A 109 8.86 -18.38 8.27
C ALA A 109 9.98 -17.42 8.70
N TYR A 110 10.89 -17.04 7.80
CA TYR A 110 11.84 -15.95 8.02
C TYR A 110 11.54 -14.83 7.04
N ASP A 111 11.41 -13.59 7.56
CA ASP A 111 11.21 -12.35 6.81
C ASP A 111 11.85 -12.41 5.42
N THR A 112 11.02 -12.56 4.40
CA THR A 112 11.45 -12.86 3.02
C THR A 112 12.14 -11.71 2.30
N GLY A 113 12.51 -10.65 3.02
CA GLY A 113 13.28 -9.55 2.47
C GLY A 113 14.70 -9.95 2.05
N LYS A 114 15.15 -11.19 2.27
CA LYS A 114 16.48 -11.66 1.87
C LYS A 114 16.44 -13.08 1.29
N ASN A 115 16.74 -13.15 -0.01
CA ASN A 115 17.25 -14.31 -0.73
C ASN A 115 16.27 -15.43 -1.07
N HIS A 116 15.44 -15.25 -2.11
CA HIS A 116 15.21 -16.33 -3.08
C HIS A 116 15.04 -15.74 -4.48
N GLY A 117 15.87 -16.20 -5.41
CA GLY A 117 15.77 -15.87 -6.84
C GLY A 117 14.51 -16.51 -7.42
N GLU A 118 13.94 -15.82 -8.42
CA GLU A 118 12.70 -16.13 -9.15
C GLU A 118 11.41 -15.51 -8.56
N PHE A 119 11.23 -14.23 -8.92
CA PHE A 119 9.98 -13.49 -9.14
C PHE A 119 8.91 -13.44 -8.04
N ILE A 120 8.79 -12.28 -7.39
CA ILE A 120 7.64 -11.34 -7.48
C ILE A 120 8.07 -10.04 -6.76
N LEU A 121 8.21 -8.94 -7.52
CA LEU A 121 8.59 -7.63 -7.00
C LEU A 121 7.35 -6.87 -6.56
N ILE A 122 7.22 -6.63 -5.25
CA ILE A 122 6.51 -5.43 -4.79
C ILE A 122 7.49 -4.55 -4.05
N THR A 123 7.54 -3.34 -4.55
CA THR A 123 8.46 -2.29 -4.16
C THR A 123 8.35 -2.00 -2.66
N TYR A 124 9.40 -2.31 -1.90
CA TYR A 124 9.69 -1.66 -0.63
C TYR A 124 10.96 -0.83 -0.75
N LEU A 125 10.76 0.48 -0.91
CA LEU A 125 11.81 1.47 -0.72
C LEU A 125 12.01 1.72 0.78
N LEU A 126 12.94 1.00 1.40
CA LEU A 126 13.71 1.57 2.50
C LEU A 126 15.21 1.45 2.17
N CYS A 127 15.76 2.59 1.73
CA CYS A 127 17.17 2.95 1.74
C CYS A 127 18.15 2.05 0.95
N THR A 128 18.67 2.58 -0.18
CA THR A 128 20.03 2.40 -0.78
C THR A 128 20.19 1.83 -2.19
N GLY A 129 19.16 1.41 -2.93
CA GLY A 129 19.42 1.00 -4.33
C GLY A 129 18.18 0.72 -5.16
N ILE A 130 18.12 1.35 -6.33
CA ILE A 130 17.08 1.17 -7.33
C ILE A 130 17.16 -0.24 -7.92
N PHE A 131 16.05 -0.97 -7.95
CA PHE A 131 15.83 -2.05 -8.90
C PHE A 131 14.45 -1.92 -9.54
N LEU A 132 14.47 -1.63 -10.84
CA LEU A 132 13.34 -1.66 -11.76
C LEU A 132 13.26 -3.09 -12.32
N ALA A 133 12.07 -3.71 -12.37
CA ALA A 133 11.89 -4.83 -13.29
C ALA A 133 10.57 -4.74 -14.05
N ILE A 134 10.69 -5.01 -15.35
CA ILE A 134 9.66 -5.10 -16.37
C ILE A 134 9.18 -6.55 -16.40
N VAL A 135 7.88 -6.78 -16.27
CA VAL A 135 7.30 -8.09 -16.57
C VAL A 135 7.14 -8.20 -18.09
N ARG A 136 7.94 -9.07 -18.71
CA ARG A 136 7.70 -9.52 -20.09
C ARG A 136 6.50 -10.46 -20.08
N LYS A 137 5.47 -10.14 -20.86
CA LYS A 137 4.38 -11.05 -21.20
C LYS A 137 4.98 -12.30 -21.87
N GLY A 138 4.83 -13.46 -21.25
CA GLY A 138 5.09 -14.75 -21.90
C GLY A 138 4.05 -15.00 -22.98
N VAL A 139 4.53 -15.48 -24.13
CA VAL A 139 3.79 -15.89 -25.34
C VAL A 139 2.84 -17.03 -25.05
#